data_AF-A0A8R2FD26-F1
#
_entry.id   AF-A0A8R2FD26-F1
#
_cell.length_a   1.000
_cell.length_b   1.000
_cell.length_c   1.000
_cell.angle_alpha   90.00
_cell.angle_beta   90.00
_cell.angle_gamma   90.00
#
_symmetry.space_group_name_H-M   'P 1'
#
loop_
_entity.id
_entity.type
_entity.pdbx_description
1 polymer ?
#
loop_
_entity_poly.entity_id
_entity_poly.type
_entity_poly.pdbx_seq_one_letter_code
_entity_poly.pdbx_strand_id
1 'polypeptide(L)'
;WQPGKGLSQPISGVPKVWANRQGGLLDVVLAPDFGQSRRVWLSYTTADDEGRAGGVVGYGRLSDDNRQLSDFKVVLEQTPKLSSGANMGTWLAFDGQGYLYIAFGDNFSSLSAQQLDKLSGKIVRLTQNGEIPADNPFVQRKDARAEIWSYGMRNPQGLAFNPWTQQMWESEHGPRGGDEVNIPQKGKNYGWAIGHLRH
;
A
#
# COMPACT_ATOMS: atom_id res chain seq x y z
N TRP A 1 4.00 -22.06 11.77
CA TRP A 1 5.33 -22.68 11.56
C TRP A 1 5.54 -23.75 12.62
N GLN A 2 6.00 -24.94 12.24
CA GLN A 2 6.36 -26.02 13.18
C GLN A 2 7.85 -26.31 12.96
N PRO A 3 8.72 -26.14 13.99
CA PRO A 3 10.13 -26.50 13.86
C PRO A 3 10.27 -27.93 13.31
N GLY A 4 11.10 -28.13 12.29
CA GLY A 4 11.37 -29.45 11.69
C GLY A 4 10.40 -29.91 10.60
N LYS A 5 9.26 -29.24 10.39
CA LYS A 5 8.50 -29.40 9.14
C LYS A 5 9.07 -28.43 8.10
N GLY A 6 9.41 -28.96 6.92
CA GLY A 6 9.82 -28.16 5.77
C GLY A 6 8.74 -27.15 5.35
N LEU A 7 9.10 -26.26 4.42
CA LEU A 7 8.16 -25.30 3.85
C LEU A 7 6.96 -26.02 3.23
N SER A 8 5.77 -25.47 3.42
CA SER A 8 4.59 -25.95 2.70
C SER A 8 4.77 -25.71 1.20
N GLN A 9 3.99 -26.43 0.39
CA GLN A 9 3.86 -26.08 -1.02
C GLN A 9 3.35 -24.63 -1.17
N PRO A 10 3.80 -23.90 -2.21
CA PRO A 10 3.30 -22.56 -2.50
C PRO A 10 1.79 -22.53 -2.70
N ILE A 11 1.15 -21.44 -2.30
CA ILE A 11 -0.25 -21.18 -2.64
C ILE A 11 -0.34 -20.89 -4.14
N SER A 12 -1.18 -21.64 -4.84
CA SER A 12 -1.45 -21.43 -6.27
C SER A 12 -2.38 -20.23 -6.49
N GLY A 13 -2.34 -19.62 -7.67
CA GLY A 13 -3.21 -18.47 -8.01
C GLY A 13 -2.77 -17.11 -7.46
N VAL A 14 -1.64 -17.06 -6.76
CA VAL A 14 -0.97 -15.78 -6.43
C VAL A 14 -0.50 -15.10 -7.72
N PRO A 15 -0.67 -13.76 -7.87
CA PRO A 15 -0.26 -13.05 -9.08
C PRO A 15 1.21 -13.23 -9.44
N LYS A 16 1.52 -13.18 -10.74
CA LYS A 16 2.91 -13.05 -11.18
C LYS A 16 3.43 -11.68 -10.77
N VAL A 17 4.56 -11.69 -10.05
CA VAL A 17 5.19 -10.47 -9.53
C VAL A 17 6.46 -10.14 -10.31
N TRP A 18 6.81 -8.87 -10.35
CA TRP A 18 8.17 -8.42 -10.64
C TRP A 18 8.96 -8.43 -9.34
N ALA A 19 9.87 -9.39 -9.16
CA ALA A 19 10.69 -9.54 -7.96
C ALA A 19 12.13 -9.12 -8.25
N ASN A 20 12.52 -7.95 -7.76
CA ASN A 20 13.87 -7.40 -7.91
C ASN A 20 14.10 -6.31 -6.85
N ARG A 21 15.28 -6.29 -6.24
CA ARG A 21 15.65 -5.38 -5.13
C ARG A 21 14.59 -5.40 -4.02
N GLN A 22 13.85 -4.32 -3.80
CA GLN A 22 12.80 -4.20 -2.78
C GLN A 22 11.40 -4.58 -3.32
N GLY A 23 11.27 -4.91 -4.60
CA GLY A 23 10.03 -5.36 -5.21
C GLY A 23 9.85 -6.88 -5.12
N GLY A 24 8.60 -7.31 -5.11
CA GLY A 24 8.19 -8.71 -5.09
C GLY A 24 6.71 -8.84 -4.71
N LEU A 25 6.37 -9.94 -4.04
CA LEU A 25 5.17 -10.02 -3.21
C LEU A 25 5.53 -9.40 -1.84
N LEU A 26 4.72 -8.46 -1.37
CA LEU A 26 5.09 -7.58 -0.25
C LEU A 26 4.19 -7.83 0.96
N ASP A 27 2.94 -7.35 0.93
CA ASP A 27 2.03 -7.49 2.07
C ASP A 27 0.92 -8.53 1.82
N VAL A 28 0.45 -9.13 2.90
CA VAL A 28 -0.67 -10.08 2.94
C VAL A 28 -1.57 -9.75 4.12
N VAL A 29 -2.79 -9.31 3.84
CA VAL A 29 -3.74 -8.90 4.87
C VAL A 29 -5.07 -9.61 4.67
N LEU A 30 -5.64 -10.14 5.76
CA LEU A 30 -6.97 -10.73 5.74
C LEU A 30 -8.01 -9.61 5.73
N ALA A 31 -9.06 -9.74 4.92
CA ALA A 31 -10.19 -8.83 5.01
C ALA A 31 -10.84 -8.91 6.41
N PRO A 32 -11.46 -7.83 6.92
CA PRO A 32 -12.12 -7.84 8.22
C PRO A 32 -13.18 -8.94 8.37
N ASP A 33 -13.83 -9.32 7.27
CA ASP A 33 -14.85 -10.35 7.17
C ASP A 33 -14.30 -11.74 6.76
N PHE A 34 -12.99 -11.98 6.86
CA PHE A 34 -12.33 -13.19 6.35
C PHE A 34 -12.96 -14.49 6.84
N GLY A 35 -13.50 -14.52 8.07
CA GLY A 35 -14.20 -15.70 8.61
C GLY A 35 -15.40 -16.14 7.76
N GLN A 36 -16.00 -15.23 6.97
CA GLN A 36 -17.07 -15.53 6.03
C GLN A 36 -16.59 -15.46 4.57
N SER A 37 -15.88 -14.39 4.19
CA SER A 37 -15.51 -14.11 2.80
C SER A 37 -14.32 -14.93 2.33
N ARG A 38 -13.44 -15.32 3.26
CA ARG A 38 -12.09 -15.86 3.01
C ARG A 38 -11.24 -14.97 2.10
N ARG A 39 -11.53 -13.66 2.07
CA ARG A 39 -10.84 -12.70 1.19
C ARG A 39 -9.47 -12.33 1.76
N VAL A 40 -8.44 -12.51 0.94
CA VAL A 40 -7.05 -12.14 1.23
C VAL A 40 -6.63 -11.05 0.27
N TRP A 41 -6.10 -9.96 0.83
CA TRP A 41 -5.53 -8.84 0.11
C TRP A 41 -4.02 -9.01 0.01
N LEU A 42 -3.49 -8.73 -1.18
CA LEU A 42 -2.07 -8.78 -1.47
C LEU A 42 -1.63 -7.42 -2.01
N SER A 43 -0.43 -7.01 -1.60
CA SER A 43 0.33 -6.00 -2.33
C SER A 43 1.57 -6.63 -2.96
N TYR A 44 1.89 -6.18 -4.16
CA TYR A 44 3.02 -6.69 -4.93
C TYR A 44 3.49 -5.66 -5.95
N THR A 45 4.60 -5.92 -6.60
CA THR A 45 5.12 -5.04 -7.64
C THR A 45 4.99 -5.66 -9.02
N THR A 46 4.73 -4.79 -10.00
CA THR A 46 4.83 -5.10 -11.43
C THR A 46 5.70 -4.05 -12.10
N ALA A 47 6.28 -4.38 -13.25
CA ALA A 47 7.05 -3.43 -14.05
C ALA A 47 6.40 -3.23 -15.43
N ASP A 48 6.64 -2.07 -16.04
CA ASP A 48 6.37 -1.85 -17.45
C ASP A 48 7.48 -2.42 -18.35
N ASP A 49 7.33 -2.27 -19.66
CA ASP A 49 8.26 -2.80 -20.67
C ASP A 49 9.66 -2.14 -20.60
N GLU A 50 9.76 -0.96 -19.98
CA GLU A 50 11.03 -0.27 -19.73
C GLU A 50 11.68 -0.69 -18.40
N GLY A 51 11.05 -1.60 -17.66
CA GLY A 51 11.53 -2.09 -16.37
C GLY A 51 11.24 -1.14 -15.20
N ARG A 52 10.38 -0.13 -15.38
CA ARG A 52 9.95 0.75 -14.29
C ARG A 52 8.85 0.06 -13.49
N ALA A 53 9.09 -0.11 -12.19
CA ALA A 53 8.22 -0.78 -11.26
C ALA A 53 7.30 0.18 -10.50
N GLY A 54 6.17 -0.36 -10.05
CA GLY A 54 5.25 0.27 -9.11
C GLY A 54 4.43 -0.76 -8.36
N GLY A 55 3.85 -0.34 -7.23
CA GLY A 55 2.98 -1.17 -6.41
C GLY A 55 1.64 -1.47 -7.07
N VAL A 56 1.10 -2.66 -6.79
CA VAL A 56 -0.21 -3.14 -7.19
C VAL A 56 -0.87 -3.75 -5.96
N VAL A 57 -2.15 -3.45 -5.78
CA VAL A 57 -2.97 -3.99 -4.69
C VAL A 57 -4.19 -4.67 -5.28
N GLY A 58 -4.50 -5.85 -4.76
CA GLY A 58 -5.65 -6.64 -5.16
C GLY A 58 -6.04 -7.64 -4.10
N TYR A 59 -7.12 -8.37 -4.34
CA TYR A 59 -7.56 -9.43 -3.44
C TYR A 59 -8.12 -10.62 -4.22
N GLY A 60 -8.09 -11.78 -3.58
CA GLY A 60 -8.76 -13.00 -4.04
C GLY A 60 -9.37 -13.77 -2.88
N ARG A 61 -10.03 -14.88 -3.16
CA ARG A 61 -10.59 -15.78 -2.14
C ARG A 61 -9.61 -16.93 -1.87
N LEU A 62 -9.22 -17.11 -0.61
CA LEU A 62 -8.41 -18.25 -0.20
C LEU A 62 -9.29 -19.51 -0.08
N SER A 63 -8.89 -20.59 -0.72
CA SER A 63 -9.55 -21.89 -0.65
C SER A 63 -9.63 -22.41 0.79
N ASP A 64 -10.61 -23.27 1.07
CA ASP A 64 -10.87 -23.76 2.43
C ASP A 64 -9.70 -24.63 2.95
N ASP A 65 -8.97 -25.29 2.04
CA ASP A 65 -7.75 -26.05 2.33
C ASP A 65 -6.47 -25.19 2.40
N ASN A 66 -6.60 -23.87 2.19
CA ASN A 66 -5.52 -22.87 2.20
C ASN A 66 -4.41 -23.10 1.15
N ARG A 67 -4.73 -23.69 -0.02
CA ARG A 67 -3.76 -24.01 -1.07
C ARG A 67 -3.90 -23.20 -2.36
N GLN A 68 -4.99 -22.46 -2.52
CA GLN A 68 -5.26 -21.69 -3.73
C GLN A 68 -5.88 -20.34 -3.41
N LEU A 69 -5.46 -19.31 -4.13
CA LEU A 69 -6.13 -18.02 -4.21
C LEU A 69 -6.92 -17.97 -5.53
N SER A 70 -8.24 -17.91 -5.47
CA SER A 70 -9.11 -17.80 -6.65
C SER A 70 -9.59 -16.37 -6.86
N ASP A 71 -10.03 -16.08 -8.09
CA ASP A 71 -10.75 -14.85 -8.45
C ASP A 71 -9.98 -13.57 -8.07
N PHE A 72 -8.66 -13.61 -8.23
CA PHE A 72 -7.81 -12.48 -7.89
C PHE A 72 -8.14 -11.28 -8.77
N LYS A 73 -8.51 -10.16 -8.14
CA LYS A 73 -8.84 -8.89 -8.78
C LYS A 73 -7.87 -7.81 -8.32
N VAL A 74 -7.26 -7.12 -9.29
CA VAL A 74 -6.53 -5.88 -9.04
C VAL A 74 -7.53 -4.75 -8.76
N VAL A 75 -7.27 -3.97 -7.70
CA VAL A 75 -8.10 -2.80 -7.35
C VAL A 75 -7.39 -1.48 -7.57
N LEU A 76 -6.06 -1.47 -7.43
CA LEU A 76 -5.28 -0.24 -7.53
C LEU A 76 -3.88 -0.54 -8.01
N GLU A 77 -3.41 0.26 -8.96
CA GLU A 77 -2.01 0.32 -9.36
C GLU A 77 -1.45 1.69 -9.01
N GLN A 78 -0.24 1.70 -8.45
CA GLN A 78 0.52 2.90 -8.22
C GLN A 78 1.00 3.44 -9.57
N THR A 79 0.36 4.50 -10.04
CA THR A 79 0.71 5.14 -11.31
C THR A 79 1.21 6.57 -11.11
N PRO A 80 2.20 7.01 -11.91
CA PRO A 80 2.98 6.21 -12.85
C PRO A 80 3.93 5.22 -12.15
N LYS A 81 4.35 4.17 -12.87
CA LYS A 81 5.45 3.30 -12.43
C LYS A 81 6.75 4.04 -12.68
N LEU A 82 7.54 4.25 -11.64
CA LEU A 82 8.73 5.12 -11.68
C LEU A 82 9.98 4.46 -11.14
N SER A 83 9.85 3.35 -10.42
CA SER A 83 10.96 2.81 -9.65
C SER A 83 11.83 1.88 -10.45
N SER A 84 13.12 1.83 -10.12
CA SER A 84 14.04 0.76 -10.52
C SER A 84 14.18 -0.34 -9.46
N GLY A 85 13.23 -0.42 -8.51
CA GLY A 85 13.16 -1.46 -7.46
C GLY A 85 13.46 -0.97 -6.04
N ALA A 86 13.32 0.33 -5.76
CA ALA A 86 13.47 0.90 -4.42
C ALA A 86 12.32 1.87 -4.07
N ASN A 87 12.09 2.06 -2.77
CA ASN A 87 11.03 2.89 -2.19
C ASN A 87 9.63 2.49 -2.63
N MET A 88 9.31 1.21 -2.50
CA MET A 88 8.00 0.65 -2.90
C MET A 88 6.89 1.05 -1.93
N GLY A 89 7.18 0.99 -0.64
CA GLY A 89 6.14 0.89 0.38
C GLY A 89 5.25 -0.32 0.13
N THR A 90 3.98 -0.07 -0.16
CA THR A 90 2.86 -1.00 -0.41
C THR A 90 2.27 -1.70 0.82
N TRP A 91 2.40 -1.10 2.00
CA TRP A 91 1.80 -1.63 3.24
C TRP A 91 0.29 -1.37 3.29
N LEU A 92 -0.45 -2.36 3.80
CA LEU A 92 -1.90 -2.38 3.84
C LEU A 92 -2.40 -2.39 5.29
N ALA A 93 -3.40 -1.58 5.60
CA ALA A 93 -4.05 -1.60 6.91
C ALA A 93 -5.55 -1.35 6.80
N PHE A 94 -6.36 -2.29 7.28
CA PHE A 94 -7.79 -2.05 7.50
C PHE A 94 -7.99 -1.29 8.81
N ASP A 95 -8.90 -0.34 8.81
CA ASP A 95 -9.27 0.41 10.02
C ASP A 95 -10.33 -0.29 10.88
N GLY A 96 -10.92 -1.38 10.38
CA GLY A 96 -12.04 -2.07 11.03
C GLY A 96 -13.38 -1.31 10.97
N GLN A 97 -13.43 -0.17 10.27
CA GLN A 97 -14.61 0.69 10.10
C GLN A 97 -15.08 0.76 8.64
N GLY A 98 -14.51 -0.08 7.78
CA GLY A 98 -14.93 -0.25 6.39
C GLY A 98 -13.97 0.34 5.36
N TYR A 99 -12.77 0.77 5.77
CA TYR A 99 -11.77 1.33 4.88
C TYR A 99 -10.45 0.55 4.91
N LEU A 100 -9.77 0.57 3.77
CA LEU A 100 -8.43 0.07 3.57
C LEU A 100 -7.51 1.26 3.30
N TYR A 101 -6.39 1.31 4.01
CA TYR A 101 -5.32 2.26 3.79
C TYR A 101 -4.12 1.57 3.15
N ILE A 102 -3.50 2.26 2.19
CA ILE A 102 -2.37 1.76 1.41
C ILE A 102 -1.27 2.80 1.45
N ALA A 103 -0.07 2.42 1.88
CA ALA A 103 1.08 3.33 1.92
C ALA A 103 2.00 3.09 0.73
N PHE A 104 2.08 4.03 -0.21
CA PHE A 104 2.99 3.96 -1.36
C PHE A 104 4.22 4.82 -1.15
N GLY A 105 5.41 4.25 -1.39
CA GLY A 105 6.65 5.01 -1.42
C GLY A 105 6.75 5.91 -2.67
N ASP A 106 7.73 6.80 -2.68
CA ASP A 106 7.95 7.79 -3.74
C ASP A 106 8.61 7.21 -5.00
N ASN A 107 8.91 5.90 -5.03
CA ASN A 107 9.63 5.24 -6.11
C ASN A 107 11.01 5.86 -6.40
N PHE A 108 11.62 6.53 -5.41
CA PHE A 108 12.83 7.32 -5.55
C PHE A 108 12.69 8.55 -6.48
N SER A 109 11.44 8.95 -6.77
CA SER A 109 11.10 10.16 -7.50
C SER A 109 10.57 11.20 -6.52
N SER A 110 11.47 11.83 -5.76
CA SER A 110 11.14 12.65 -4.59
C SER A 110 10.08 13.74 -4.83
N LEU A 111 10.17 14.48 -5.95
CA LEU A 111 9.21 15.53 -6.28
C LEU A 111 7.79 15.00 -6.54
N SER A 112 7.65 13.73 -6.94
CA SER A 112 6.34 13.12 -7.18
C SER A 112 5.51 12.97 -5.90
N ALA A 113 6.15 12.94 -4.72
CA ALA A 113 5.47 12.89 -3.43
C ALA A 113 4.56 14.11 -3.19
N GLN A 114 4.92 15.27 -3.78
CA GLN A 114 4.12 16.51 -3.71
C GLN A 114 3.07 16.64 -4.82
N GLN A 115 3.17 15.80 -5.86
CA GLN A 115 2.28 15.85 -7.02
C GLN A 115 1.01 15.03 -6.72
N LEU A 116 -0.15 15.68 -6.74
CA LEU A 116 -1.43 15.07 -6.39
C LEU A 116 -2.04 14.26 -7.54
N ASP A 117 -1.57 14.44 -8.78
CA ASP A 117 -1.95 13.63 -9.94
C ASP A 117 -1.24 12.26 -9.98
N LYS A 118 -0.35 11.99 -9.01
CA LYS A 118 0.44 10.75 -8.90
C LYS A 118 0.24 10.04 -7.57
N LEU A 119 0.39 8.72 -7.58
CA LEU A 119 0.28 7.87 -6.37
C LEU A 119 1.62 7.56 -5.69
N SER A 120 2.71 8.20 -6.12
CA SER A 120 4.02 8.07 -5.47
C SER A 120 4.11 8.93 -4.21
N GLY A 121 4.58 8.36 -3.10
CA GLY A 121 4.75 9.06 -1.82
C GLY A 121 3.43 9.48 -1.18
N LYS A 122 2.47 8.56 -1.13
CA LYS A 122 1.08 8.80 -0.70
C LYS A 122 0.62 7.77 0.32
N ILE A 123 -0.25 8.19 1.23
CA ILE A 123 -1.21 7.30 1.84
C ILE A 123 -2.51 7.40 1.04
N VAL A 124 -3.04 6.27 0.62
CA VAL A 124 -4.29 6.12 -0.11
C VAL A 124 -5.34 5.54 0.82
N ARG A 125 -6.61 5.94 0.65
CA ARG A 125 -7.76 5.33 1.34
C ARG A 125 -8.79 4.85 0.32
N LEU A 126 -9.13 3.58 0.40
CA LEU A 126 -10.20 2.92 -0.33
C LEU A 126 -11.26 2.39 0.65
N THR A 127 -12.45 2.05 0.16
CA THR A 127 -13.38 1.20 0.91
C THR A 127 -12.79 -0.21 1.04
N GLN A 128 -13.32 -1.02 1.95
CA GLN A 128 -12.92 -2.43 2.11
C GLN A 128 -13.18 -3.31 0.87
N ASN A 129 -13.89 -2.79 -0.13
CA ASN A 129 -14.13 -3.46 -1.41
C ASN A 129 -13.24 -2.91 -2.54
N GLY A 130 -12.39 -1.92 -2.25
CA GLY A 130 -11.46 -1.32 -3.21
C GLY A 130 -12.03 -0.13 -4.00
N GLU A 131 -13.14 0.46 -3.55
CA GLU A 131 -13.75 1.64 -4.20
C GLU A 131 -13.22 2.93 -3.59
N ILE A 132 -13.35 4.05 -4.30
CA ILE A 132 -12.95 5.37 -3.81
C ILE A 132 -14.04 5.92 -2.88
N PRO A 133 -13.75 6.22 -1.60
CA PRO A 133 -14.70 6.86 -0.72
C PRO A 133 -15.10 8.26 -1.22
N ALA A 134 -16.41 8.53 -1.26
CA ALA A 134 -16.94 9.81 -1.70
C ALA A 134 -16.53 11.00 -0.80
N ASP A 135 -16.04 10.73 0.40
CA ASP A 135 -15.55 11.75 1.33
C ASP A 135 -14.02 11.89 1.31
N ASN A 136 -13.29 11.24 0.40
CA ASN A 136 -11.83 11.44 0.29
C ASN A 136 -11.49 12.93 0.04
N PRO A 137 -10.37 13.43 0.60
CA PRO A 137 -10.06 14.86 0.64
C PRO A 137 -9.90 15.53 -0.73
N PHE A 138 -9.61 14.75 -1.77
CA PHE A 138 -9.31 15.27 -3.10
C PHE A 138 -10.31 14.81 -4.18
N VAL A 139 -11.44 14.19 -3.81
CA VAL A 139 -12.41 13.63 -4.77
C VAL A 139 -13.02 14.68 -5.72
N GLN A 140 -13.12 15.94 -5.29
CA GLN A 140 -13.67 17.04 -6.08
C GLN A 140 -12.62 17.81 -6.89
N ARG A 141 -11.34 17.41 -6.80
CA ARG A 141 -10.24 18.07 -7.50
C ARG A 141 -9.91 17.32 -8.80
N LYS A 142 -10.02 18.03 -9.92
CA LYS A 142 -9.70 17.48 -11.25
C LYS A 142 -8.21 17.26 -11.48
N ASP A 143 -7.37 17.96 -10.71
CA ASP A 143 -5.91 17.92 -10.77
C ASP A 143 -5.30 16.95 -9.74
N ALA A 144 -6.12 16.11 -9.11
CA ALA A 144 -5.69 15.20 -8.06
C ALA A 144 -6.31 13.80 -8.23
N ARG A 145 -5.58 12.80 -7.73
CA ARG A 145 -6.05 11.42 -7.59
C ARG A 145 -6.98 11.33 -6.39
N ALA A 146 -8.21 10.92 -6.64
CA ALA A 146 -9.27 10.86 -5.64
C ALA A 146 -9.00 9.81 -4.55
N GLU A 147 -8.09 8.87 -4.80
CA GLU A 147 -7.65 7.83 -3.86
C GLU A 147 -6.80 8.40 -2.71
N ILE A 148 -6.18 9.57 -2.88
CA ILE A 148 -5.21 10.12 -1.92
C ILE A 148 -5.91 10.49 -0.60
N TRP A 149 -5.36 10.01 0.51
CA TRP A 149 -5.69 10.41 1.87
C TRP A 149 -4.72 11.45 2.41
N SER A 150 -3.41 11.19 2.32
CA SER A 150 -2.34 12.14 2.66
C SER A 150 -1.17 11.98 1.70
N TYR A 151 -0.27 12.96 1.68
CA TYR A 151 0.83 13.01 0.71
C TYR A 151 2.11 13.56 1.32
N GLY A 152 3.19 13.50 0.56
CA GLY A 152 4.51 13.94 1.04
C GLY A 152 5.19 12.89 1.90
N MET A 153 5.02 11.61 1.57
CA MET A 153 5.76 10.48 2.16
C MET A 153 6.95 10.13 1.27
N ARG A 154 8.05 9.68 1.86
CA ARG A 154 9.22 9.15 1.15
C ARG A 154 9.11 7.66 0.94
N ASN A 155 9.18 6.86 2.00
CA ASN A 155 9.22 5.41 1.89
C ASN A 155 8.62 4.74 3.14
N PRO A 156 7.28 4.73 3.25
CA PRO A 156 6.58 4.01 4.31
C PRO A 156 6.97 2.54 4.37
N GLN A 157 7.30 2.06 5.56
CA GLN A 157 7.66 0.66 5.86
C GLN A 157 6.77 0.01 6.92
N GLY A 158 5.87 0.78 7.54
CA GLY A 158 4.89 0.28 8.48
C GLY A 158 3.61 1.09 8.41
N LEU A 159 2.48 0.41 8.52
CA LEU A 159 1.16 1.02 8.57
C LEU A 159 0.28 0.19 9.51
N ALA A 160 -0.25 0.80 10.57
CA ALA A 160 -1.11 0.09 11.52
C ALA A 160 -2.10 1.04 12.18
N PHE A 161 -3.26 0.51 12.58
CA PHE A 161 -4.18 1.23 13.45
C PHE A 161 -3.87 0.92 14.91
N ASN A 162 -3.70 1.96 15.71
CA ASN A 162 -3.58 1.85 17.15
C ASN A 162 -4.91 1.31 17.73
N PRO A 163 -4.92 0.17 18.44
CA PRO A 163 -6.16 -0.44 18.87
C PRO A 163 -6.90 0.37 19.95
N TRP A 164 -6.18 1.19 20.72
CA TRP A 164 -6.75 2.01 21.80
C TRP A 164 -7.33 3.33 21.30
N THR A 165 -6.67 3.96 20.32
CA THR A 165 -7.07 5.30 19.82
C THR A 165 -7.73 5.28 18.46
N GLN A 166 -7.65 4.16 17.73
CA GLN A 166 -8.07 4.03 16.32
C GLN A 166 -7.38 5.04 15.39
N GLN A 167 -6.22 5.57 15.82
CA GLN A 167 -5.39 6.42 14.97
C GLN A 167 -4.48 5.54 14.11
N MET A 168 -4.36 5.90 12.84
CA MET A 168 -3.38 5.30 11.94
C MET A 168 -1.99 5.81 12.28
N TRP A 169 -1.05 4.90 12.46
CA TRP A 169 0.36 5.15 12.64
C TRP A 169 1.11 4.63 11.42
N GLU A 170 2.09 5.41 10.99
CA GLU A 170 2.91 5.16 9.82
C GLU A 170 4.38 5.32 10.24
N SER A 171 5.27 4.53 9.68
CA SER A 171 6.71 4.69 9.87
C SER A 171 7.43 4.63 8.55
N GLU A 172 8.35 5.56 8.30
CA GLU A 172 9.09 5.64 7.03
C GLU A 172 10.58 5.85 7.18
N HIS A 173 11.32 5.40 6.17
CA HIS A 173 12.75 5.64 6.07
C HIS A 173 13.02 7.03 5.47
N GLY A 174 13.85 7.82 6.15
CA GLY A 174 14.46 9.05 5.64
C GLY A 174 15.63 8.77 4.67
N PRO A 175 16.27 9.81 4.11
CA PRO A 175 17.38 9.65 3.18
C PRO A 175 18.69 9.21 3.88
N ARG A 176 19.30 10.05 4.73
CA ARG A 176 20.50 9.74 5.54
C ARG A 176 20.18 10.10 6.99
N GLY A 177 19.41 9.25 7.66
CA GLY A 177 18.70 9.60 8.89
C GLY A 177 17.42 10.39 8.59
N GLY A 178 16.69 10.77 9.64
CA GLY A 178 15.36 11.39 9.49
C GLY A 178 14.26 10.38 9.22
N ASP A 179 14.38 9.18 9.77
CA ASP A 179 13.27 8.22 9.83
C ASP A 179 12.18 8.81 10.73
N GLU A 180 10.93 8.61 10.34
CA GLU A 180 9.77 9.24 10.98
C GLU A 180 8.78 8.20 11.46
N VAL A 181 8.03 8.55 12.50
CA VAL A 181 6.76 7.93 12.86
C VAL A 181 5.71 9.01 12.79
N ASN A 182 4.73 8.82 11.93
CA ASN A 182 3.69 9.79 11.62
C ASN A 182 2.32 9.28 12.06
N ILE A 183 1.39 10.20 12.32
CA ILE A 183 -0.04 9.92 12.45
C ILE A 183 -0.74 10.55 11.24
N PRO A 184 -0.93 9.83 10.11
CA PRO A 184 -1.40 10.44 8.88
C PRO A 184 -2.86 10.92 8.94
N GLN A 185 -3.06 12.21 8.70
CA GLN A 185 -4.36 12.88 8.76
C GLN A 185 -4.91 13.22 7.37
N LYS A 186 -6.24 13.32 7.30
CA LYS A 186 -6.99 13.64 6.08
C LYS A 186 -6.48 14.92 5.39
N GLY A 187 -6.03 14.76 4.15
CA GLY A 187 -5.60 15.84 3.26
C GLY A 187 -4.28 16.50 3.66
N LYS A 188 -3.55 15.99 4.65
CA LYS A 188 -2.32 16.61 5.15
C LYS A 188 -1.10 16.24 4.29
N ASN A 189 -0.14 17.16 4.29
CA ASN A 189 1.17 17.04 3.67
C ASN A 189 2.20 16.72 4.76
N TYR A 190 3.00 15.69 4.57
CA TYR A 190 4.07 15.28 5.49
C TYR A 190 5.46 15.79 5.05
N GLY A 191 5.48 16.52 3.93
CA GLY A 191 6.56 17.43 3.59
C GLY A 191 7.62 16.87 2.66
N TRP A 192 7.76 15.54 2.53
CA TRP A 192 8.76 14.99 1.61
C TRP A 192 8.47 15.43 0.15
N ALA A 193 9.39 16.05 -0.59
CA ALA A 193 10.80 16.35 -0.27
C ALA A 193 11.10 17.86 -0.09
N ILE A 194 10.08 18.68 0.17
CA ILE A 194 10.21 20.13 0.35
C ILE A 194 10.49 20.56 1.81
N GLY A 195 10.37 19.64 2.76
CA GLY A 195 10.78 19.80 4.16
C GLY A 195 10.35 18.59 5.00
N HIS A 196 10.89 18.45 6.21
CA HIS A 196 10.37 17.49 7.19
C HIS A 196 9.43 18.24 8.13
N LEU A 197 8.12 18.00 8.02
CA LEU A 197 7.15 18.59 8.93
C LEU A 197 7.08 17.71 10.18
N ARG A 198 7.75 18.15 11.26
CA ARG A 198 7.59 17.52 12.57
C ARG A 198 6.18 17.81 13.09
N HIS A 199 5.32 16.80 13.15
CA HIS A 199 3.98 16.89 13.72
C HIS A 199 3.82 15.90 14.87
#